data_AF-A0A2P6VD20-F1
#
_entry.id   AF-A0A2P6VD20-F1
#
_cell.length_a   1.000
_cell.length_b   1.000
_cell.length_c   1.000
_cell.angle_alpha   90.00
_cell.angle_beta   90.00
_cell.angle_gamma   90.00
#
_symmetry.space_group_name_H-M   'P 1'
#
loop_
_entity.id
_entity.type
_entity.pdbx_description
1 polymer ?
#
loop_
_entity_poly.entity_id
_entity_poly.type
_entity_poly.pdbx_seq_one_letter_code
_entity_poly.pdbx_strand_id
1 'polypeptide(L)'
;MYLVSIGTAERGRQFCTQTLFPPELLLCDPENVTYTALGLKKGIRQTFLSYETPLAMWQRIKGGDMSDLKAVLSRWTKQELWVPPKADQAYQQGGAVVFDGKRLVFAHYDAATSAHVDFKLLIREATRGL
;
A
#
# COMPACT_ATOMS: atom_id res chain seq x y z
N MET A 1 6.21 -6.57 13.51
CA MET A 1 6.19 -5.88 12.20
C MET A 1 4.98 -4.98 12.19
N TYR A 2 5.12 -3.71 11.81
CA TYR A 2 4.01 -2.77 11.70
C TYR A 2 3.78 -2.42 10.23
N LEU A 3 2.52 -2.20 9.87
CA LEU A 3 2.14 -1.57 8.61
C LEU A 3 1.97 -0.07 8.87
N VAL A 4 2.62 0.75 8.04
CA VAL A 4 2.41 2.20 8.05
C VAL A 4 1.65 2.55 6.78
N SER A 5 0.54 3.28 6.92
CA SER A 5 -0.32 3.67 5.79
C SER A 5 -0.58 5.16 5.81
N ILE A 6 -0.68 5.78 4.64
CA ILE A 6 -1.14 7.15 4.50
C ILE A 6 -2.66 7.17 4.61
N GLY A 7 -3.16 7.90 5.60
CA GLY A 7 -4.59 8.00 5.84
C GLY A 7 -4.90 8.40 7.27
N THR A 8 -6.17 8.73 7.53
CA THR A 8 -6.63 9.10 8.86
C THR A 8 -6.82 7.86 9.73
N ALA A 9 -6.76 8.03 11.05
CA ALA A 9 -7.05 6.97 12.01
C ALA A 9 -8.46 6.38 11.82
N GLU A 10 -9.44 7.20 11.41
CA GLU A 10 -10.79 6.75 11.11
C GLU A 10 -10.81 5.75 9.94
N ARG A 11 -10.13 6.07 8.83
CA ARG A 11 -10.01 5.15 7.69
C ARG A 11 -9.23 3.89 8.06
N GLY A 12 -8.18 4.02 8.87
CA GLY A 12 -7.46 2.87 9.43
C GLY A 12 -8.37 1.91 10.21
N ARG A 13 -9.28 2.43 11.04
CA ARG A 13 -10.25 1.58 11.75
C ARG A 13 -11.23 0.88 10.80
N GLN A 14 -11.69 1.59 9.76
CA GLN A 14 -12.56 1.00 8.73
C GLN A 14 -11.83 -0.13 8.00
N PHE A 15 -10.56 0.07 7.64
CA PHE A 15 -9.69 -0.95 7.05
C PHE A 15 -9.63 -2.20 7.93
N CYS A 16 -9.21 -2.05 9.20
CA CYS A 16 -9.08 -3.19 10.11
C CYS A 16 -10.41 -3.93 10.31
N THR A 17 -11.53 -3.20 10.41
CA THR A 17 -12.86 -3.82 10.53
C THR A 17 -13.22 -4.66 9.30
N GLN A 18 -12.87 -4.20 8.10
CA GLN A 18 -13.22 -4.88 6.87
C GLN A 18 -12.29 -6.05 6.53
N THR A 19 -11.00 -5.93 6.84
CA THR A 19 -9.98 -6.91 6.47
C THR A 19 -9.62 -7.86 7.61
N LEU A 20 -10.13 -7.59 8.82
CA LEU A 20 -9.74 -8.26 10.06
C LEU A 20 -8.24 -8.10 10.38
N PHE A 21 -7.61 -7.07 9.82
CA PHE A 21 -6.22 -6.75 10.12
C PHE A 21 -6.09 -6.29 11.60
N PRO A 22 -5.09 -6.76 12.35
CA PRO A 22 -4.92 -6.37 13.75
C PRO A 22 -4.66 -4.87 13.89
N PRO A 23 -5.53 -4.09 14.56
CA PRO A 23 -5.42 -2.64 14.63
C PRO A 23 -4.14 -2.16 15.35
N GLU A 24 -3.62 -2.93 16.29
CA GLU A 24 -2.37 -2.65 16.99
C GLU A 24 -1.13 -2.73 16.08
N LEU A 25 -1.26 -3.35 14.89
CA LEU A 25 -0.18 -3.45 13.90
C LEU A 25 -0.29 -2.40 12.79
N LEU A 26 -1.33 -1.54 12.80
CA LEU A 26 -1.53 -0.49 11.79
C LEU A 26 -1.25 0.90 12.36
N LEU A 27 -0.28 1.59 11.77
CA LEU A 27 0.05 2.99 12.05
C LEU A 27 -0.43 3.87 10.89
N CYS A 28 -1.19 4.92 11.20
CA CYS A 28 -1.76 5.83 10.21
C CYS A 28 -0.99 7.16 10.19
N ASP A 29 -0.46 7.54 9.02
CA ASP A 29 0.33 8.75 8.78
C ASP A 29 -0.44 9.71 7.84
N PRO A 30 -1.45 10.45 8.36
CA PRO A 30 -2.30 11.31 7.52
C PRO A 30 -1.51 12.41 6.80
N GLU A 31 -0.41 12.87 7.41
CA GLU A 31 0.41 13.96 6.91
C GLU A 31 1.57 13.50 6.02
N ASN A 32 1.74 12.19 5.81
CA ASN A 32 2.83 11.62 5.00
C ASN A 32 4.24 11.95 5.56
N VAL A 33 4.35 12.18 6.88
CA VAL A 33 5.60 12.57 7.54
C VAL A 33 6.59 11.39 7.54
N THR A 34 6.11 10.18 7.86
CA THR A 34 6.94 8.97 7.90
C THR A 34 7.45 8.61 6.52
N TYR A 35 6.57 8.62 5.52
CA TYR A 35 6.94 8.34 4.14
C TYR A 35 7.99 9.32 3.60
N THR A 36 7.83 10.61 3.92
CA THR A 36 8.81 11.66 3.58
C THR A 36 10.14 11.43 4.29
N ALA A 37 10.13 11.15 5.59
CA ALA A 37 11.34 10.91 6.38
C ALA A 37 12.11 9.66 5.92
N LEU A 38 11.42 8.61 5.46
CA LEU A 38 12.03 7.39 4.94
C LEU A 38 12.53 7.53 3.49
N GLY A 39 12.21 8.63 2.81
CA GLY A 39 12.57 8.84 1.40
C GLY A 39 11.82 7.92 0.43
N LEU A 40 10.59 7.49 0.77
CA LEU A 40 9.78 6.64 -0.10
C LEU A 40 9.44 7.39 -1.40
N LYS A 41 9.50 6.70 -2.54
CA LYS A 41 9.39 7.30 -3.87
C LYS A 41 7.98 7.87 -4.11
N LYS A 42 7.91 9.08 -4.69
CA LYS A 42 6.72 9.62 -5.35
C LYS A 42 6.84 9.39 -6.86
N GLY A 43 6.16 8.39 -7.39
CA GLY A 43 6.25 8.00 -8.80
C GLY A 43 5.16 8.64 -9.65
N ILE A 44 5.45 9.80 -10.27
CA ILE A 44 4.53 10.44 -11.23
C ILE A 44 4.49 9.66 -12.57
N ARG A 45 5.60 9.00 -12.96
CA ARG A 45 5.73 8.33 -14.27
C ARG A 45 5.45 6.82 -14.29
N GLN A 46 5.64 6.09 -13.19
CA GLN A 46 5.43 4.63 -13.16
C GLN A 46 3.99 4.22 -12.86
N THR A 47 3.24 5.02 -12.10
CA THR A 47 1.87 4.66 -11.67
C THR A 47 0.83 4.86 -12.78
N PHE A 48 1.08 5.76 -13.75
CA PHE A 48 0.16 6.09 -14.84
C PHE A 48 0.50 5.46 -16.21
N LEU A 49 1.69 4.90 -16.40
CA LEU A 49 2.09 4.27 -17.67
C LEU A 49 1.93 2.74 -17.67
N SER A 50 1.25 2.14 -16.69
CA SER A 50 0.68 0.81 -16.89
C SER A 50 -0.56 0.94 -17.79
N TYR A 51 -0.31 0.99 -19.09
CA TYR A 51 -1.30 0.69 -20.14
C TYR A 51 -2.06 -0.63 -19.87
N GLU A 52 -1.53 -1.45 -18.96
CA GLU A 52 -2.13 -2.67 -18.42
C GLU A 52 -3.35 -2.43 -17.52
N THR A 53 -3.53 -1.28 -16.85
CA THR A 53 -4.70 -1.10 -15.96
C THR A 53 -6.02 -0.96 -16.76
N PRO A 54 -6.08 -0.13 -17.82
CA PRO A 54 -7.25 -0.10 -18.69
C PRO A 54 -7.39 -1.39 -19.50
N LEU A 55 -6.28 -1.96 -20.00
CA LEU A 55 -6.30 -3.14 -20.86
C LEU A 55 -6.66 -4.43 -20.09
N ALA A 56 -6.16 -4.63 -18.88
CA ALA A 56 -6.50 -5.78 -18.02
C ALA A 56 -7.93 -5.67 -17.49
N MET A 57 -8.42 -4.45 -17.21
CA MET A 57 -9.85 -4.25 -16.95
C MET A 57 -10.69 -4.55 -18.20
N TRP A 58 -10.26 -4.10 -19.38
CA TRP A 58 -10.97 -4.35 -20.65
C TRP A 58 -10.98 -5.83 -21.05
N GLN A 59 -9.89 -6.56 -20.81
CA GLN A 59 -9.80 -8.00 -21.02
C GLN A 59 -10.67 -8.78 -20.02
N ARG A 60 -10.75 -8.35 -18.75
CA ARG A 60 -11.70 -8.91 -17.77
C ARG A 60 -13.16 -8.66 -18.13
N ILE A 61 -13.50 -7.46 -18.64
CA ILE A 61 -14.84 -7.13 -19.14
C ILE A 61 -15.19 -8.03 -20.34
N LYS A 62 -14.25 -8.28 -21.26
CA LYS A 62 -14.46 -9.20 -22.39
C LYS A 62 -14.53 -10.68 -21.99
N GLY A 63 -13.91 -11.08 -20.87
CA GLY A 63 -13.85 -12.45 -20.37
C GLY A 63 -15.11 -12.96 -19.66
N GLY A 64 -16.11 -12.10 -19.45
CA GLY A 64 -17.47 -12.51 -19.08
C GLY A 64 -17.77 -12.69 -17.60
N ASP A 65 -16.77 -12.77 -16.73
CA ASP A 65 -17.00 -12.84 -15.27
C ASP A 65 -16.48 -11.61 -14.53
N MET A 66 -17.41 -10.72 -14.20
CA MET A 66 -17.19 -9.49 -13.45
C MET A 66 -17.89 -9.49 -12.09
N SER A 67 -18.55 -10.57 -11.67
CA SER A 67 -19.35 -10.56 -10.44
C SER A 67 -18.46 -10.33 -9.22
N ASP A 68 -17.30 -10.96 -9.19
CA ASP A 68 -16.36 -10.86 -8.07
C ASP A 68 -15.71 -9.48 -8.03
N LEU A 69 -15.28 -8.95 -9.18
CA LEU A 69 -14.73 -7.61 -9.24
C LEU A 69 -15.78 -6.56 -8.85
N LYS A 70 -17.03 -6.73 -9.29
CA LYS A 70 -18.14 -5.84 -8.92
C LYS A 70 -18.48 -5.95 -7.43
N ALA A 71 -18.46 -7.15 -6.86
CA ALA A 71 -18.69 -7.35 -5.42
C ALA A 71 -17.59 -6.66 -4.60
N VAL A 72 -16.32 -6.89 -4.94
CA VAL A 72 -15.16 -6.26 -4.30
C VAL A 72 -15.22 -4.75 -4.48
N LEU A 73 -15.32 -4.25 -5.71
CA LEU A 73 -15.40 -2.82 -5.98
C LEU A 73 -16.57 -2.19 -5.24
N SER A 74 -17.76 -2.79 -5.25
CA SER A 74 -18.92 -2.25 -4.54
C SER A 74 -18.71 -2.12 -3.03
N ARG A 75 -17.89 -2.98 -2.42
CA ARG A 75 -17.53 -2.88 -1.00
C ARG A 75 -16.64 -1.66 -0.73
N TRP A 76 -15.75 -1.34 -1.66
CA TRP A 76 -14.80 -0.22 -1.56
C TRP A 76 -15.31 1.10 -2.14
N THR A 77 -16.26 1.07 -3.09
CA THR A 77 -16.81 2.25 -3.79
C THR A 77 -18.16 2.73 -3.27
N LYS A 78 -18.90 1.91 -2.51
CA LYS A 78 -20.14 2.35 -1.82
C LYS A 78 -19.87 3.14 -0.54
N GLN A 79 -18.65 3.04 0.00
CA GLN A 79 -18.19 3.96 1.03
C GLN A 79 -17.63 5.21 0.34
N GLU A 80 -17.66 6.37 1.02
CA GLU A 80 -16.94 7.56 0.56
C GLU A 80 -15.57 7.13 0.03
N LEU A 81 -15.31 7.39 -1.26
CA LEU A 81 -14.09 7.01 -1.94
C LEU A 81 -12.91 7.22 -0.99
N TRP A 82 -12.09 6.19 -0.81
CA TRP A 82 -10.85 6.27 -0.04
C TRP A 82 -9.82 7.08 -0.84
N VAL A 83 -10.10 8.36 -0.98
CA VAL A 83 -9.23 9.35 -1.57
C VAL A 83 -8.24 9.75 -0.49
N PRO A 84 -6.92 9.63 -0.76
CA PRO A 84 -5.92 10.18 0.14
C PRO A 84 -6.21 11.66 0.44
N PRO A 85 -5.95 12.15 1.67
CA PRO A 85 -6.18 13.55 2.04
C PRO A 85 -5.58 14.58 1.09
N LYS A 86 -4.47 14.24 0.42
CA LYS A 86 -3.79 15.10 -0.56
C LYS A 86 -3.70 14.37 -1.91
N ALA A 87 -4.01 15.06 -3.00
CA ALA A 87 -4.04 14.47 -4.33
C ALA A 87 -2.67 13.88 -4.78
N ASP A 88 -1.56 14.42 -4.27
CA ASP A 88 -0.22 13.92 -4.59
C ASP A 88 0.12 12.60 -3.88
N GLN A 89 -0.60 12.24 -2.82
CA GLN A 89 -0.41 10.97 -2.11
C GLN A 89 -0.83 9.77 -2.97
N ALA A 90 -1.67 9.97 -3.99
CA ALA A 90 -2.03 8.91 -4.94
C ALA A 90 -0.82 8.40 -5.75
N TYR A 91 0.27 9.18 -5.84
CA TYR A 91 1.50 8.78 -6.54
C TYR A 91 2.54 8.14 -5.62
N GLN A 92 2.22 7.97 -4.35
CA GLN A 92 3.17 7.48 -3.37
C GLN A 92 3.37 5.97 -3.54
N GLN A 93 4.64 5.57 -3.67
CA GLN A 93 5.05 4.17 -3.65
C GLN A 93 5.49 3.78 -2.24
N GLY A 94 5.29 2.49 -1.92
CA GLY A 94 5.61 1.91 -0.63
C GLY A 94 7.06 1.42 -0.53
N GLY A 95 7.28 0.57 0.46
CA GLY A 95 8.54 -0.08 0.72
C GLY A 95 8.52 -0.83 2.04
N ALA A 96 9.65 -1.44 2.37
CA ALA A 96 9.86 -2.09 3.65
C ALA A 96 11.20 -1.67 4.23
N VAL A 97 11.22 -1.39 5.53
CA VAL A 97 12.43 -1.00 6.25
C VAL A 97 12.55 -1.81 7.53
N VAL A 98 13.78 -2.16 7.90
CA VAL A 98 14.10 -2.84 9.14
C VAL A 98 15.06 -1.97 9.92
N PHE A 99 14.71 -1.72 11.18
CA PHE A 99 15.53 -1.01 12.14
C PHE A 99 16.01 -1.96 13.24
N ASP A 100 17.27 -1.78 13.64
CA ASP A 100 17.83 -2.28 14.89
C ASP A 100 18.05 -1.07 15.82
N GLY A 101 17.13 -0.89 16.77
CA GLY A 101 17.01 0.33 17.55
C GLY A 101 16.81 1.55 16.63
N LYS A 102 17.80 2.44 16.57
CA LYS A 102 17.80 3.64 15.70
C LYS A 102 18.55 3.44 14.38
N ARG A 103 19.19 2.29 14.17
CA ARG A 103 20.00 2.00 12.99
C ARG A 103 19.13 1.34 11.92
N LEU A 104 19.10 1.91 10.72
CA LEU A 104 18.53 1.27 9.55
C LEU A 104 19.46 0.13 9.10
N VAL A 105 18.96 -1.11 9.08
CA VAL A 105 19.75 -2.30 8.69
C VAL A 105 19.32 -2.90 7.38
N PHE A 106 18.08 -2.61 6.92
CA PHE A 106 17.59 -2.98 5.60
C PHE A 106 16.57 -1.96 5.12
N ALA A 107 16.60 -1.64 3.83
CA ALA A 107 15.58 -0.85 3.17
C ALA A 107 15.31 -1.40 1.77
N HIS A 108 14.03 -1.55 1.45
CA HIS A 108 13.53 -1.81 0.12
C HIS A 108 12.53 -0.71 -0.24
N TYR A 109 12.72 -0.13 -1.42
CA TYR A 109 11.84 0.90 -1.96
C TYR A 109 11.14 0.33 -3.18
N ASP A 110 9.81 0.28 -3.15
CA ASP A 110 9.04 -0.29 -4.25
C ASP A 110 9.33 0.52 -5.53
N ALA A 111 9.74 -0.18 -6.60
CA ALA A 111 10.12 0.46 -7.85
C ALA A 111 8.91 0.95 -8.65
N ALA A 112 7.76 0.31 -8.44
CA ALA A 112 6.47 0.57 -9.08
C ALA A 112 5.36 -0.06 -8.23
N THR A 113 4.11 0.25 -8.56
CA THR A 113 2.95 -0.40 -7.96
C THR A 113 3.05 -1.92 -8.12
N SER A 114 2.83 -2.67 -7.04
CA SER A 114 2.96 -4.15 -6.98
C SER A 114 4.40 -4.70 -7.04
N ALA A 115 5.43 -3.87 -7.11
CA ALA A 115 6.84 -4.29 -7.05
C ALA A 115 7.35 -4.34 -5.61
N HIS A 116 6.63 -5.08 -4.76
CA HIS A 116 6.89 -5.18 -3.33
C HIS A 116 8.13 -6.04 -3.03
N VAL A 117 8.74 -5.82 -1.87
CA VAL A 117 9.81 -6.68 -1.36
C VAL A 117 9.34 -8.14 -1.26
N ASP A 118 10.23 -9.08 -1.58
CA ASP A 118 9.99 -10.49 -1.27
C ASP A 118 9.84 -10.68 0.24
N PHE A 119 8.74 -11.32 0.65
CA PHE A 119 8.42 -11.45 2.07
C PHE A 119 9.43 -12.32 2.82
N LYS A 120 9.94 -13.39 2.20
CA LYS A 120 10.94 -14.27 2.85
C LYS A 120 12.25 -13.54 3.07
N LEU A 121 12.66 -12.74 2.09
CA LEU A 121 13.81 -11.84 2.22
C LEU A 121 13.59 -10.87 3.38
N LEU A 122 12.45 -10.19 3.44
CA LEU A 122 12.16 -9.25 4.53
C LEU A 122 12.27 -9.89 5.91
N ILE A 123 11.66 -11.07 6.10
CA ILE A 123 11.73 -11.81 7.37
C ILE A 123 13.18 -12.19 7.69
N ARG A 124 13.94 -12.71 6.71
CA ARG A 124 15.35 -13.07 6.89
C ARG A 124 16.20 -11.89 7.35
N GLU A 125 16.00 -10.71 6.75
CA GLU A 125 16.73 -9.50 7.14
C GLU A 125 16.29 -8.99 8.52
N ALA A 126 14.99 -9.10 8.85
CA ALA A 126 14.44 -8.68 10.13
C ALA A 126 14.86 -9.58 11.31
N THR A 127 15.13 -10.86 11.07
CA THR A 127 15.56 -11.81 12.11
C THR A 127 17.05 -12.09 12.08
N ARG A 128 17.84 -11.37 11.27
CA ARG A 128 19.29 -11.59 11.20
C ARG A 128 19.91 -11.24 12.55
N GLY A 129 20.46 -12.25 13.23
CA GLY A 129 21.16 -12.08 14.51
C GLY A 129 20.26 -12.21 15.75
N LEU A 130 18.99 -12.60 15.57
CA LEU A 130 18.15 -13.18 16.62
C LEU A 130 18.36 -14.71 16.65
#